data_AF-F0W7T5-F1
#
_entry.id   AF-F0W7T5-F1
#
_cell.length_a   1.000
_cell.length_b   1.000
_cell.length_c   1.000
_cell.angle_alpha   90.00
_cell.angle_beta   90.00
_cell.angle_gamma   90.00
#
_symmetry.space_group_name_H-M   'P 1'
#
loop_
_entity.id
_entity.type
_entity.pdbx_description
1 polymer ?
#
loop_
_entity_poly.entity_id
_entity_poly.type
_entity_poly.pdbx_seq_one_letter_code
_entity_poly.pdbx_strand_id
1 'polypeptide(L)'
;MGMFPATKSPARIWKERYLYLVAESEVCGGDGNLVLDNIVHYADPSMRIFMLSRQNLVRADYLRQEGELDNFAQSMKIELKSRQLARDVVNVARQEAKTAGNAINAYIGSYKLCMPEKNR
;
A
#
# COMPACT_ATOMS: atom_id res chain seq x y z
N MET A 1 11.55 -11.29 31.09
CA MET A 1 12.55 -10.75 30.13
C MET A 1 11.92 -10.78 28.76
N GLY A 2 11.65 -9.61 28.18
CA GLY A 2 10.89 -9.45 26.94
C GLY A 2 11.80 -9.53 25.71
N MET A 3 11.56 -10.53 24.86
CA MET A 3 12.32 -10.76 23.62
C MET A 3 11.53 -10.40 22.34
N PHE A 4 10.36 -9.77 22.50
CA PHE A 4 9.53 -9.29 21.39
C PHE A 4 9.85 -7.89 20.79
N PRO A 5 10.86 -7.08 21.21
CA PRO A 5 10.96 -5.71 20.69
C PRO A 5 11.69 -5.62 19.34
N ALA A 6 11.95 -6.73 18.65
CA ALA A 6 12.69 -6.69 17.39
C ALA A 6 11.83 -6.04 16.30
N THR A 7 12.15 -4.81 15.89
CA THR A 7 11.51 -4.14 14.74
C THR A 7 11.60 -5.01 13.48
N LYS A 8 10.50 -5.11 12.72
CA LYS A 8 10.50 -5.85 11.44
C LYS A 8 11.50 -5.19 10.49
N SER A 9 12.53 -5.93 10.07
CA SER A 9 13.41 -5.46 8.99
C SER A 9 12.55 -5.16 7.75
N PRO A 10 12.78 -4.04 7.04
CA PRO A 10 12.10 -3.73 5.78
C PRO A 10 12.23 -4.87 4.75
N ALA A 11 13.33 -5.63 4.81
CA ALA A 11 13.64 -6.75 3.93
C ALA A 11 12.91 -8.06 4.29
N ARG A 12 12.39 -8.22 5.51
CA ARG A 12 11.70 -9.45 5.94
C ARG A 12 10.29 -9.52 5.37
N ILE A 13 9.96 -10.64 4.75
CA ILE A 13 8.61 -10.92 4.25
C ILE A 13 7.71 -11.21 5.45
N TRP A 14 6.46 -10.73 5.45
CA TRP A 14 5.55 -10.88 6.59
C TRP A 14 5.40 -12.33 7.06
N LYS A 15 5.38 -13.27 6.12
CA LYS A 15 5.33 -14.71 6.39
C LYS A 15 6.51 -15.23 7.23
N GLU A 16 7.72 -14.72 7.00
CA GLU A 16 8.90 -15.12 7.79
C GLU A 16 8.85 -14.53 9.20
N ARG A 17 8.32 -13.30 9.33
CA ARG A 17 8.09 -12.68 10.63
C ARG A 17 7.02 -13.41 11.42
N TYR A 18 5.95 -13.86 10.77
CA TYR A 18 4.91 -14.69 11.37
C TYR A 18 5.49 -16.00 11.93
N LEU A 19 6.19 -16.77 11.10
CA LEU A 19 6.78 -18.05 11.53
C LEU A 19 7.76 -17.87 12.71
N TYR A 20 8.53 -16.78 12.69
CA TYR A 20 9.40 -16.42 13.80
C TYR A 20 8.62 -16.14 15.10
N LEU A 21 7.56 -15.34 15.04
CA LEU A 21 6.75 -14.99 16.21
C LEU A 21 5.98 -16.20 16.77
N VAL A 22 5.48 -17.08 15.89
CA VAL A 22 4.83 -18.33 16.31
C VAL A 22 5.81 -19.24 17.03
N ALA A 23 6.99 -19.48 16.45
CA ALA A 23 8.02 -20.31 17.07
C ALA A 23 8.49 -19.72 18.40
N GLU A 24 8.65 -18.40 18.49
CA GLU A 24 9.00 -17.71 19.74
C GLU A 24 7.90 -17.84 20.80
N SER A 25 6.62 -17.70 20.40
CA SER A 25 5.48 -17.92 21.29
C SER A 25 5.42 -19.35 21.81
N GLU A 26 5.68 -20.36 20.96
CA GLU A 26 5.69 -21.76 21.37
C GLU A 26 6.80 -22.05 22.39
N VAL A 27 7.99 -21.48 22.20
CA VAL A 27 9.14 -21.64 23.12
C VAL A 27 8.94 -20.87 24.43
N CYS A 28 8.21 -19.75 24.41
CA CYS A 28 7.96 -18.91 25.58
C CYS A 28 6.68 -19.28 26.38
N GLY A 29 5.99 -20.37 26.04
CA GLY A 29 4.87 -20.88 26.83
C GLY A 29 3.47 -20.55 26.30
N GLY A 30 3.33 -20.17 25.03
CA GLY A 30 2.04 -20.09 24.34
C GLY A 30 1.31 -18.75 24.41
N ASP A 31 2.03 -17.63 24.51
CA ASP A 31 1.45 -16.28 24.53
C ASP A 31 1.06 -15.77 23.12
N GLY A 32 0.04 -16.41 22.53
CA GLY A 32 -0.48 -16.03 21.20
C GLY A 32 -1.04 -14.60 21.14
N ASN A 33 -1.48 -14.05 22.28
CA ASN A 33 -1.90 -12.65 22.42
C ASN A 33 -0.75 -11.67 22.12
N LEU A 34 0.48 -12.00 22.52
CA LEU A 34 1.67 -11.18 22.24
C LEU A 34 2.01 -11.21 20.76
N VAL A 35 1.85 -12.34 20.07
CA VAL A 35 2.05 -12.45 18.62
C VAL A 35 1.10 -11.52 17.86
N LEU A 36 -0.18 -11.52 18.26
CA LEU A 36 -1.20 -10.66 17.70
C LEU A 36 -0.92 -9.16 17.96
N ASP A 37 -0.50 -8.80 19.18
CA ASP A 37 -0.16 -7.41 19.50
C ASP A 37 1.08 -6.93 18.71
N ASN A 38 2.08 -7.82 18.57
CA ASN A 38 3.30 -7.53 17.81
C ASN A 38 3.01 -7.24 16.33
N ILE A 39 2.14 -7.99 15.66
CA ILE A 39 1.88 -7.73 14.23
C ILE A 39 1.25 -6.34 14.03
N VAL A 40 0.34 -5.94 14.92
CA VAL A 40 -0.35 -4.66 14.85
C VAL A 40 0.64 -3.53 15.20
N HIS A 41 1.41 -3.71 16.26
CA HIS A 41 2.34 -2.69 16.74
C HIS A 41 3.49 -2.40 15.76
N TYR A 42 3.93 -3.40 14.99
CA TYR A 42 4.99 -3.24 13.99
C TYR A 42 4.50 -2.97 12.57
N ALA A 43 3.19 -2.90 12.35
CA ALA A 43 2.64 -2.47 11.06
C ALA A 43 2.99 -1.00 10.78
N ASP A 44 3.17 -0.69 9.49
CA ASP A 44 3.29 0.68 8.99
C ASP A 44 2.10 1.53 9.51
N PRO A 45 2.28 2.81 9.84
CA PRO A 45 1.25 3.60 10.53
C PRO A 45 -0.13 3.58 9.86
N SER A 46 -0.15 3.63 8.53
CA SER A 46 -1.39 3.53 7.75
C SER A 46 -2.04 2.14 7.86
N MET A 47 -1.24 1.07 7.77
CA MET A 47 -1.73 -0.30 7.87
C MET A 47 -2.19 -0.65 9.29
N ARG A 48 -1.50 -0.12 10.31
CA ARG A 48 -1.85 -0.31 11.73
C ARG A 48 -3.29 0.09 12.02
N ILE A 49 -3.74 1.22 11.49
CA ILE A 49 -5.12 1.70 11.67
C ILE A 49 -6.13 0.69 11.10
N PHE A 50 -5.84 0.13 9.92
CA PHE A 50 -6.71 -0.88 9.31
C PHE A 50 -6.66 -2.23 10.04
N MET A 51 -5.52 -2.61 10.60
CA MET A 51 -5.41 -3.84 11.40
C MET A 51 -6.12 -3.69 12.74
N LEU A 52 -5.97 -2.56 13.43
CA LEU A 52 -6.68 -2.25 14.67
C LEU A 52 -8.20 -2.28 14.50
N SER A 53 -8.73 -1.80 13.37
CA SER A 53 -10.18 -1.83 13.13
C SER A 53 -10.75 -3.24 12.92
N ARG A 54 -9.90 -4.22 12.59
CA ARG A 54 -10.29 -5.63 12.41
C ARG A 54 -9.85 -6.53 13.58
N GLN A 55 -9.04 -6.01 14.50
CA GLN A 55 -8.62 -6.74 15.69
C GLN A 55 -9.84 -6.94 16.62
N ASN A 56 -9.95 -8.12 17.20
CA ASN A 56 -11.03 -8.51 18.08
C ASN A 56 -10.40 -9.00 19.39
N LEU A 57 -10.35 -8.10 20.36
CA LEU A 57 -9.69 -8.35 21.64
C LEU A 57 -10.42 -9.39 22.52
N VAL A 58 -11.64 -9.77 22.15
CA VAL A 58 -12.45 -10.75 22.89
C VAL A 58 -12.19 -12.19 22.42
N ARG A 59 -11.59 -12.38 21.24
CA ARG A 59 -11.26 -13.70 20.70
C ARG A 59 -10.05 -14.31 21.44
N ALA A 60 -10.14 -15.60 21.74
CA ALA A 60 -9.05 -16.36 22.37
C ALA A 60 -8.14 -17.08 21.34
N ASP A 61 -8.54 -17.14 20.07
CA ASP A 61 -7.79 -17.78 18.99
C ASP A 61 -6.82 -16.80 18.30
N TYR A 62 -5.92 -16.22 19.10
CA TYR A 62 -5.04 -15.12 18.69
C TYR A 62 -4.18 -15.42 17.46
N LEU A 63 -3.64 -16.64 17.33
CA LEU A 63 -2.83 -17.04 16.18
C LEU A 63 -3.65 -17.10 14.89
N ARG A 64 -4.90 -17.55 14.98
CA ARG A 64 -5.79 -17.58 13.82
C ARG A 64 -6.17 -16.16 13.40
N GLN A 65 -6.48 -15.31 14.37
CA GLN A 65 -6.78 -13.91 14.11
C GLN A 65 -5.58 -13.16 13.52
N GLU A 66 -4.37 -13.46 13.98
CA GLU A 66 -3.16 -12.88 13.41
C GLU A 66 -3.03 -13.24 11.92
N GLY A 67 -3.21 -14.51 11.56
CA GLY A 67 -3.14 -14.93 10.16
C GLY A 67 -4.22 -14.28 9.29
N GLU A 68 -5.40 -14.02 9.85
CA GLU A 68 -6.45 -13.23 9.18
C GLU A 68 -6.01 -11.77 8.94
N LEU A 69 -5.32 -11.15 9.90
CA LEU A 69 -4.79 -9.79 9.78
C LEU A 69 -3.61 -9.71 8.79
N ASP A 70 -2.71 -10.70 8.77
CA ASP A 70 -1.60 -10.73 7.80
C ASP A 70 -2.13 -10.83 6.37
N ASN A 71 -3.03 -11.79 6.11
CA ASN A 71 -3.66 -11.93 4.80
C ASN A 71 -4.35 -10.64 4.36
N PHE A 72 -5.06 -9.99 5.29
CA PHE A 72 -5.69 -8.70 5.03
C PHE A 72 -4.68 -7.60 4.68
N ALA A 73 -3.59 -7.45 5.44
CA ALA A 73 -2.57 -6.45 5.15
C ALA A 73 -1.92 -6.68 3.78
N GLN A 74 -1.69 -7.94 3.39
CA GLN A 74 -1.19 -8.29 2.07
C GLN A 74 -2.17 -7.88 0.97
N SER A 75 -3.46 -8.22 1.10
CA SER A 75 -4.50 -7.82 0.15
C SER A 75 -4.62 -6.30 0.03
N MET A 76 -4.64 -5.58 1.16
CA MET A 76 -4.68 -4.11 1.19
C MET A 76 -3.47 -3.48 0.51
N LYS A 77 -2.27 -4.04 0.72
CA LYS A 77 -1.05 -3.55 0.06
C LYS A 77 -1.12 -3.70 -1.45
N ILE A 78 -1.67 -4.80 -1.95
CA ILE A 78 -1.89 -5.03 -3.39
C ILE A 78 -2.91 -4.01 -3.93
N GLU A 79 -4.02 -3.81 -3.23
CA GLU A 79 -5.06 -2.87 -3.64
C GLU A 79 -4.58 -1.41 -3.66
N LEU A 80 -3.84 -0.99 -2.64
CA LEU A 80 -3.29 0.38 -2.59
C LEU A 80 -2.29 0.61 -3.72
N LYS A 81 -1.46 -0.39 -4.04
CA LYS A 81 -0.54 -0.35 -5.17
C LYS A 81 -1.28 -0.30 -6.51
N SER A 82 -2.31 -1.12 -6.70
CA SER A 82 -3.08 -1.12 -7.95
C SER A 82 -3.80 0.21 -8.17
N ARG A 83 -4.37 0.80 -7.11
CA ARG A 83 -4.98 2.14 -7.15
C ARG A 83 -3.95 3.22 -7.50
N GLN A 84 -2.72 3.13 -6.99
CA GLN A 84 -1.67 4.08 -7.35
C GLN A 84 -1.27 3.94 -8.81
N LEU A 85 -1.02 2.72 -9.29
CA LEU A 85 -0.72 2.44 -10.70
C LEU A 85 -1.82 2.97 -11.63
N ALA A 86 -3.09 2.76 -11.27
CA ALA A 86 -4.22 3.27 -12.05
C ALA A 86 -4.21 4.80 -12.14
N ARG A 87 -3.93 5.50 -11.03
CA ARG A 87 -3.79 6.97 -11.03
C ARG A 87 -2.64 7.43 -11.91
N ASP A 88 -1.50 6.76 -11.84
CA ASP A 88 -0.31 7.11 -12.63
C ASP A 88 -0.58 6.97 -14.13
N VAL A 89 -1.23 5.88 -14.56
CA VAL A 89 -1.63 5.68 -15.96
C VAL A 89 -2.59 6.77 -16.44
N VAL A 90 -3.60 7.12 -15.64
CA VAL A 90 -4.55 8.20 -15.99
C VAL A 90 -3.84 9.55 -16.11
N ASN A 91 -2.87 9.82 -15.23
CA ASN A 91 -2.10 11.06 -15.26
C ASN A 91 -1.21 11.14 -16.51
N VAL A 92 -0.57 10.03 -16.90
CA VAL A 92 0.20 9.94 -18.15
C VAL A 92 -0.69 10.20 -19.36
N ALA A 93 -1.82 9.50 -19.49
CA ALA A 93 -2.74 9.69 -20.61
C ALA A 93 -3.27 11.13 -20.69
N ARG A 94 -3.59 11.74 -19.54
CA ARG A 94 -4.00 13.16 -19.46
C ARG A 94 -2.88 14.08 -19.94
N GLN A 95 -1.62 13.79 -19.60
CA GLN A 95 -0.50 14.61 -20.02
C GLN A 95 -0.23 14.49 -21.52
N GLU A 96 -0.32 13.29 -22.09
CA GLU A 96 -0.20 13.08 -23.54
C GLU A 96 -1.30 13.82 -24.32
N ALA A 97 -2.55 13.75 -23.85
CA ALA A 97 -3.65 14.49 -24.47
C ALA A 97 -3.43 16.01 -24.46
N LYS A 98 -2.89 16.56 -23.37
CA LYS A 98 -2.52 17.99 -23.28
C LYS A 98 -1.41 18.34 -24.27
N THR A 99 -0.36 17.52 -24.34
CA THR A 99 0.77 17.74 -25.25
C THR A 99 0.30 17.70 -26.71
N ALA A 100 -0.55 16.74 -27.08
CA ALA A 100 -1.14 16.65 -28.40
C ALA A 100 -2.00 17.89 -28.72
N GLY A 101 -2.86 18.31 -27.80
CA GLY A 101 -3.67 19.53 -27.95
C GLY A 101 -2.81 20.79 -28.15
N ASN A 102 -1.73 20.92 -27.39
CA ASN A 102 -0.79 22.04 -27.55
C ASN A 102 -0.10 22.02 -28.92
N ALA A 103 0.30 20.84 -29.42
CA ALA A 103 0.90 20.70 -30.74
C ALA A 103 -0.08 21.09 -31.86
N ILE A 104 -1.34 20.67 -31.76
CA ILE A 104 -2.40 21.06 -32.71
C ILE A 104 -2.62 22.57 -32.70
N ASN A 105 -2.68 23.19 -31.52
CA ASN A 105 -2.85 24.64 -31.40
C ASN A 105 -1.66 25.41 -31.98
N ALA A 106 -0.43 24.92 -31.75
CA ALA A 106 0.77 25.52 -32.33
C ALA A 106 0.75 25.45 -33.86
N TYR A 107 0.34 24.31 -34.42
CA TYR A 107 0.14 24.15 -35.85
C TYR A 107 -0.92 25.13 -36.37
N ILE A 108 -2.13 25.16 -35.80
CA ILE A 108 -3.18 26.11 -36.25
C ILE A 108 -2.70 27.57 -36.15
N GLY A 109 -1.97 27.92 -35.09
CA GLY A 109 -1.38 29.25 -34.91
C GLY A 109 -0.41 29.63 -36.02
N SER A 110 0.49 28.71 -36.43
CA SER A 110 1.42 28.98 -37.53
C SER A 110 0.69 29.17 -38.86
N TYR A 111 -0.34 28.38 -39.14
CA TYR A 111 -1.17 28.56 -40.35
C TYR A 111 -1.88 29.91 -40.39
N LYS A 112 -2.40 30.40 -39.26
CA LYS A 112 -3.03 31.73 -39.18
C LYS A 112 -2.04 32.87 -39.46
N LEU A 113 -0.80 32.74 -39.01
CA LEU A 113 0.25 33.75 -39.24
C LEU A 113 0.76 33.76 -40.69
N CYS A 114 0.72 32.61 -41.38
CA CYS A 114 1.19 32.48 -42.75
C CYS A 114 0.12 32.79 -43.82
N MET A 115 -1.14 33.00 -43.44
CA MET A 115 -2.20 33.40 -44.38
C MET A 115 -2.18 34.91 -44.57
N PRO A 116 -2.00 35.43 -45.80
CA PRO A 116 -2.13 36.86 -46.05
C PRO A 116 -3.58 37.29 -45.77
N GLU A 117 -3.76 38.35 -44.97
CA GLU A 117 -5.07 38.98 -44.80
C GLU A 117 -5.61 39.33 -46.20
N LYS A 118 -6.72 38.71 -46.58
CA LYS A 118 -7.49 39.16 -47.74
C LYS A 118 -8.10 40.51 -47.36
N ASN A 119 -7.38 41.59 -47.65
CA ASN A 119 -7.88 42.96 -47.61
C ASN A 119 -9.24 43.00 -48.36
N ARG A 120 -10.27 43.37 -47.62
CA ARG A 120 -11.61 43.68 -48.15
C ARG A 120 -11.70 45.17 -48.44
#